data_AF-A0AAD9L782-F1
#
_entry.id   AF-A0AAD9L782-F1
#
_cell.length_a   1.000
_cell.length_b   1.000
_cell.length_c   1.000
_cell.angle_alpha   90.00
_cell.angle_beta   90.00
_cell.angle_gamma   90.00
#
_symmetry.space_group_name_H-M   'P 1'
#
loop_
_entity.id
_entity.type
_entity.pdbx_description
1 polymer ?
#
loop_
_entity_poly.entity_id
_entity_poly.type
_entity_poly.pdbx_seq_one_letter_code
_entity_poly.pdbx_strand_id
1 'polypeptide(L)'
;MQGWFASVRRTQAFLLRNPHKTVILPADYQELHTPCDVNTDTPWGLEPRLDSRTDMRSKPERALLPPQEILSVSGALRVVNDTDAPILVSDGEHICHARQISSLSPAKDPD
;
A
#
# COMPACT_ATOMS: atom_id res chain seq x y z
N MET A 1 33.70 25.71 9.37
CA MET A 1 32.54 24.93 9.88
C MET A 1 31.60 24.68 8.72
N GLN A 2 31.64 23.49 8.11
CA GLN A 2 30.68 23.10 7.07
C GLN A 2 29.53 22.35 7.75
N GLY A 3 28.35 22.96 7.75
CA GLY A 3 27.15 22.39 8.33
C GLY A 3 26.64 21.23 7.47
N TRP A 4 26.49 20.06 8.08
CA TRP A 4 25.79 18.93 7.49
C TRP A 4 24.30 19.25 7.43
N PHE A 5 23.78 19.63 6.27
CA PHE A 5 22.33 19.64 6.07
C PHE A 5 21.87 18.20 5.84
N ALA A 6 21.36 17.56 6.89
CA ALA A 6 20.66 16.29 6.73
C ALA A 6 19.47 16.51 5.79
N SER A 7 19.46 15.84 4.64
CA SER A 7 18.34 15.87 3.71
C SER A 7 17.10 15.28 4.39
N VAL A 8 16.12 16.13 4.72
CA VAL A 8 14.85 15.71 5.31
C VAL A 8 14.03 14.99 4.25
N ARG A 9 13.75 13.70 4.48
CA ARG A 9 12.89 12.91 3.62
C ARG A 9 11.46 12.99 4.11
N ARG A 10 10.58 13.55 3.28
CA ARG A 10 9.14 13.46 3.51
C ARG A 10 8.65 12.12 2.99
N THR A 11 8.05 11.33 3.87
CA THR A 11 7.26 10.15 3.47
C THR A 11 5.79 10.52 3.53
N GLN A 12 5.03 10.09 2.52
CA GLN A 12 3.58 10.25 2.48
C GLN A 12 2.98 8.85 2.30
N ALA A 13 1.92 8.59 3.07
CA ALA A 13 1.10 7.40 2.93
C ALA A 13 -0.31 7.82 2.55
N PHE A 14 -0.95 7.02 1.71
CA PHE A 14 -2.31 7.23 1.24
C PHE A 14 -3.20 6.11 1.76
N LEU A 15 -4.47 6.43 1.95
CA LEU A 15 -5.46 5.46 2.36
C LEU A 15 -6.25 4.99 1.15
N LEU A 16 -6.08 3.72 0.77
CA LEU A 16 -6.80 3.14 -0.35
C LEU A 16 -8.15 2.62 0.10
N ARG A 17 -9.19 2.87 -0.69
CA ARG A 17 -10.57 2.51 -0.40
C ARG A 17 -11.15 1.65 -1.50
N ASN A 18 -11.97 0.70 -1.11
CA ASN A 18 -12.70 -0.14 -2.03
C ASN A 18 -13.82 0.68 -2.73
N PRO A 19 -13.90 0.70 -4.06
CA PRO A 19 -14.88 1.52 -4.78
C PRO A 19 -16.29 0.92 -4.81
N HIS A 20 -16.43 -0.39 -4.61
CA HIS A 20 -17.72 -1.08 -4.58
C HIS A 20 -17.61 -2.40 -3.84
N LYS A 21 -18.69 -2.85 -3.19
CA LYS A 21 -18.69 -4.14 -2.48
C LYS A 21 -18.30 -5.28 -3.42
N THR A 22 -17.32 -6.09 -2.99
CA THR A 22 -16.72 -7.14 -3.81
C THR A 22 -16.20 -8.30 -2.95
N VAL A 23 -15.89 -9.44 -3.58
CA VAL A 23 -15.22 -10.58 -2.96
C VAL A 23 -13.93 -10.84 -3.72
N ILE A 24 -12.80 -10.79 -3.03
CA ILE A 24 -11.49 -11.12 -3.60
C ILE A 24 -11.21 -12.60 -3.30
N LEU A 25 -11.15 -13.43 -4.33
CA LEU A 25 -10.88 -14.86 -4.20
C LEU A 25 -9.39 -15.12 -3.90
N PRO A 26 -9.03 -16.28 -3.31
CA PRO A 26 -7.63 -16.68 -3.18
C PRO A 26 -6.89 -16.62 -4.52
N ALA A 27 -5.69 -16.04 -4.50
CA ALA A 27 -4.84 -15.77 -5.67
C ALA A 27 -5.43 -14.79 -6.72
N ASP A 28 -6.58 -14.19 -6.45
CA ASP A 28 -7.15 -13.10 -7.25
C ASP A 28 -6.73 -11.74 -6.68
N TYR A 29 -7.06 -10.65 -7.38
CA TYR A 29 -6.69 -9.31 -6.97
C TYR A 29 -7.84 -8.30 -7.08
N GLN A 30 -7.81 -7.30 -6.22
CA GLN A 30 -8.58 -6.08 -6.40
C GLN A 30 -7.71 -5.01 -7.03
N GLU A 31 -8.17 -4.44 -8.15
CA GLU A 31 -7.52 -3.28 -8.75
C GLU A 31 -7.99 -1.99 -8.06
N LEU A 32 -7.03 -1.18 -7.61
CA LEU A 32 -7.21 0.13 -7.01
C LEU A 32 -6.36 1.14 -7.77
N HIS A 33 -6.73 2.42 -7.73
CA HIS A 33 -5.95 3.46 -8.39
C HIS A 33 -5.05 4.21 -7.40
N THR A 34 -3.84 4.54 -7.85
CA THR A 34 -2.97 5.48 -7.15
C THR A 34 -3.60 6.88 -7.16
N PRO A 35 -3.25 7.75 -6.21
CA PRO A 35 -3.57 9.17 -6.28
C PRO A 35 -3.14 9.80 -7.62
N CYS A 36 -3.75 10.92 -8.03
CA CYS A 36 -3.45 11.55 -9.32
C CYS A 36 -2.07 12.21 -9.38
N ASP A 37 -1.50 12.59 -8.22
CA ASP A 37 -0.29 13.41 -8.13
C ASP A 37 0.99 12.62 -7.87
N VAL A 38 0.97 11.30 -8.08
CA VAL A 38 2.10 10.41 -7.83
C VAL A 38 2.60 9.78 -9.12
N ASN A 39 3.91 9.49 -9.16
CA ASN A 39 4.51 8.81 -10.31
C ASN A 39 3.79 7.50 -10.61
N THR A 40 3.42 7.32 -11.87
CA THR A 40 2.98 6.02 -12.38
C THR A 40 4.19 5.09 -12.48
N ASP A 41 3.95 3.79 -12.40
CA ASP A 41 4.98 2.77 -12.64
C ASP A 41 6.12 2.75 -11.60
N THR A 42 5.76 2.92 -10.32
CA THR A 42 6.69 2.88 -9.19
C THR A 42 6.35 1.75 -8.22
N PRO A 43 7.32 1.21 -7.45
CA PRO A 43 7.01 0.29 -6.38
C PRO A 43 6.27 0.97 -5.22
N TRP A 44 5.32 0.24 -4.64
CA TRP A 44 4.50 0.65 -3.51
C TRP A 44 4.56 -0.39 -2.41
N GLY A 45 4.70 0.07 -1.17
CA GLY A 45 4.48 -0.74 0.02
C GLY A 45 3.03 -0.57 0.48
N LEU A 46 2.31 -1.67 0.60
CA LEU A 46 0.97 -1.74 1.17
C LEU A 46 1.04 -2.31 2.58
N GLU A 47 0.47 -1.58 3.53
CA GLU A 47 0.44 -1.94 4.95
C GLU A 47 -1.02 -2.14 5.39
N PRO A 48 -1.34 -3.25 6.09
CA PRO A 48 -2.69 -3.53 6.58
C PRO A 48 -3.22 -2.47 7.56
N ARG A 49 -4.55 -2.37 7.63
CA ARG A 49 -5.26 -1.52 8.61
C ARG A 49 -5.66 -2.30 9.86
N LEU A 50 -4.76 -2.37 10.84
CA LEU A 50 -5.05 -3.07 12.10
C LEU A 50 -6.19 -2.44 12.95
N ASP A 51 -6.65 -1.23 12.59
CA ASP A 51 -7.70 -0.47 13.26
C ASP A 51 -9.06 -0.51 12.54
N SER A 52 -9.18 -1.18 11.38
CA SER A 52 -10.46 -1.31 10.68
C SER A 52 -11.44 -2.17 11.50
N ARG A 53 -12.73 -1.83 11.49
CA ARG A 53 -13.76 -2.60 12.23
C ARG A 53 -13.85 -4.07 11.78
N THR A 54 -13.54 -4.32 10.52
CA THR A 54 -13.50 -5.66 9.91
C THR A 54 -12.29 -6.45 10.41
N ASP A 55 -11.18 -5.75 10.64
CA ASP A 55 -9.95 -6.29 11.21
C ASP A 55 -10.01 -6.42 12.73
N MET A 56 -10.77 -5.57 13.45
CA MET A 56 -10.91 -5.61 14.91
C MET A 56 -11.71 -6.81 15.44
N ARG A 57 -12.63 -7.38 14.65
CA ARG A 57 -13.32 -8.65 15.03
C ARG A 57 -12.43 -9.87 14.84
N SER A 58 -11.29 -9.65 14.21
CA SER A 58 -10.35 -10.65 13.77
C SER A 58 -9.07 -10.39 14.57
N LYS A 59 -8.30 -11.41 14.94
CA LYS A 59 -7.01 -11.15 15.60
C LYS A 59 -6.09 -10.39 14.62
N PRO A 60 -5.01 -9.71 15.04
CA PRO A 60 -4.09 -9.05 14.11
C PRO A 60 -3.54 -9.98 13.00
N GLU A 61 -3.48 -11.29 13.24
CA GLU A 61 -3.21 -12.33 12.23
C GLU A 61 -4.31 -12.52 11.15
N ARG A 62 -5.39 -11.74 11.21
CA ARG A 62 -6.53 -11.75 10.28
C ARG A 62 -6.83 -10.35 9.73
N ALA A 63 -5.82 -9.49 9.66
CA ALA A 63 -5.93 -8.31 8.82
C ALA A 63 -6.42 -8.74 7.42
N LEU A 64 -7.32 -7.97 6.81
CA LEU A 64 -7.95 -8.28 5.52
C LEU A 64 -6.92 -8.80 4.52
N LEU A 65 -5.75 -8.15 4.46
CA LEU A 65 -4.65 -8.52 3.58
C LEU A 65 -3.31 -8.34 4.32
N PRO A 66 -2.33 -9.24 4.16
CA PRO A 66 -1.00 -9.04 4.71
C PRO A 66 -0.22 -7.94 3.98
N PRO A 67 0.91 -7.47 4.53
CA PRO A 67 1.77 -6.50 3.87
C PRO A 67 2.26 -6.98 2.51
N GLN A 68 2.26 -6.09 1.51
CA GLN A 68 2.62 -6.42 0.13
C GLN A 68 3.49 -5.32 -0.50
N GLU A 69 4.40 -5.72 -1.37
CA GLU A 69 5.12 -4.81 -2.27
C GLU A 69 4.61 -5.00 -3.70
N ILE A 70 4.06 -3.94 -4.30
CA ILE A 70 3.43 -3.99 -5.62
C ILE A 70 3.99 -2.88 -6.51
N LEU A 71 4.35 -3.23 -7.74
CA LEU A 71 4.64 -2.25 -8.78
C LEU A 71 3.32 -1.73 -9.36
N SER A 72 3.08 -0.42 -9.30
CA SER A 72 1.94 0.15 -10.00
C SER A 72 2.13 0.02 -11.51
N VAL A 73 1.05 -0.14 -12.28
CA VAL A 73 1.11 -0.13 -13.75
C VAL A 73 0.05 0.84 -14.26
N SER A 74 0.45 1.90 -14.96
CA SER A 74 -0.46 2.95 -15.42
C SER A 74 -1.34 3.53 -14.31
N GLY A 75 -0.77 3.66 -13.10
CA GLY A 75 -1.48 4.16 -11.92
C GLY A 75 -2.46 3.15 -11.29
N ALA A 76 -2.47 1.89 -11.71
CA ALA A 76 -3.23 0.81 -11.08
C ALA A 76 -2.35 0.03 -10.08
N LEU A 77 -2.92 -0.32 -8.94
CA LEU A 77 -2.37 -1.18 -7.89
C LEU A 77 -3.23 -2.44 -7.82
N ARG A 78 -2.62 -3.61 -8.04
CA ARG A 78 -3.30 -4.91 -7.94
C ARG A 78 -3.03 -5.51 -6.58
N VAL A 79 -3.97 -5.32 -5.67
CA VAL A 79 -3.87 -5.80 -4.31
C VAL A 79 -4.32 -7.26 -4.28
N VAL A 80 -3.38 -8.18 -4.03
CA VAL A 80 -3.61 -9.62 -4.17
C VAL A 80 -4.14 -10.20 -2.87
N ASN A 81 -5.13 -11.08 -2.95
CA ASN A 81 -5.47 -11.97 -1.85
C ASN A 81 -4.55 -13.20 -1.87
N ASP A 82 -3.51 -13.16 -1.03
CA ASP A 82 -2.56 -14.26 -0.83
C ASP A 82 -2.98 -15.21 0.31
N THR A 83 -4.17 -15.03 0.87
CA THR A 83 -4.75 -15.94 1.86
C THR A 83 -5.40 -17.14 1.19
N ASP A 84 -5.72 -18.17 1.97
CA ASP A 84 -6.43 -19.37 1.51
C ASP A 84 -7.95 -19.23 1.51
N ALA A 85 -8.48 -18.05 1.86
CA ALA A 85 -9.91 -17.80 2.01
C ALA A 85 -10.38 -16.59 1.18
N PRO A 86 -11.65 -16.59 0.69
CA PRO A 86 -12.23 -15.40 0.09
C PRO A 86 -12.34 -14.25 1.09
N ILE A 87 -12.04 -13.03 0.63
CA ILE A 87 -12.16 -11.81 1.43
C ILE A 87 -13.35 -11.00 0.93
N LEU A 88 -14.33 -10.77 1.79
CA LEU A 88 -15.42 -9.84 1.51
C LEU A 88 -14.98 -8.41 1.85
N VAL A 89 -14.98 -7.53 0.86
CA VAL A 89 -14.68 -6.11 1.04
C VAL A 89 -15.94 -5.29 0.77
N SER A 90 -16.30 -4.45 1.73
CA SER A 90 -17.49 -3.60 1.67
C SER A 90 -17.24 -2.36 0.82
N ASP A 91 -18.33 -1.74 0.36
CA ASP A 91 -18.24 -0.46 -0.33
C ASP A 91 -17.65 0.63 0.58
N GLY A 92 -16.71 1.42 0.04
CA GLY A 92 -16.00 2.48 0.76
C GLY A 92 -15.05 2.00 1.87
N GLU A 93 -14.89 0.69 2.04
CA GLU A 93 -14.03 0.11 3.07
C GLU A 93 -12.57 0.49 2.85
N HIS A 94 -11.89 0.81 3.94
CA HIS A 94 -10.46 1.12 3.94
C HIS A 94 -9.67 -0.18 3.88
N ILE A 95 -8.95 -0.40 2.78
CA ILE A 95 -8.25 -1.66 2.52
C ILE A 95 -6.86 -1.64 3.16
N CYS A 96 -6.05 -0.64 2.83
CA CYS A 96 -4.66 -0.55 3.28
C CYS A 96 -4.14 0.89 3.28
N HIS A 97 -3.02 1.09 3.98
CA HIS A 97 -2.16 2.25 3.77
C HIS A 97 -1.15 1.94 2.66
N ALA A 98 -1.00 2.84 1.70
CA ALA A 98 -0.09 2.68 0.56
C ALA A 98 0.96 3.79 0.56
N ARG A 99 2.24 3.45 0.38
CA ARG A 99 3.35 4.40 0.25
C ARG A 99 4.19 4.08 -0.97
N GLN A 100 4.68 5.10 -1.67
CA GLN A 100 5.70 4.91 -2.70
C GLN A 100 7.04 4.55 -2.05
N ILE A 101 7.69 3.52 -2.58
CA ILE A 101 9.04 3.15 -2.18
C ILE A 101 9.99 3.96 -3.05
N SER A 102 10.70 4.91 -2.44
CA SER A 102 11.73 5.69 -3.13
C SER A 102 13.05 4.92 -3.14
N SER A 103 13.58 4.66 -4.33
CA SER A 103 14.91 4.07 -4.49
C SER A 103 15.98 5.04 -4.02
N LEU A 104 16.82 4.57 -3.10
CA LEU A 104 18.00 5.28 -2.65
C LEU A 104 19.05 5.32 -3.75
N SER A 105 19.33 6.49 -4.32
CA SER A 105 20.67 6.67 -4.91
C SER A 105 21.67 6.71 -3.75
N PRO A 106 22.75 5.89 -3.75
CA PRO A 106 23.81 6.05 -2.77
C PRO A 106 24.31 7.51 -2.83
N ALA A 107 24.52 8.12 -1.67
CA ALA A 107 25.14 9.43 -1.61
C ALA A 107 26.48 9.30 -2.35
N LYS A 108 26.73 10.16 -3.34
CA LYS A 108 28.09 10.28 -3.88
C LYS A 108 28.97 10.70 -2.71
N ASP A 109 29.91 9.84 -2.35
CA ASP A 109 30.99 10.23 -1.44
C ASP A 109 31.68 11.46 -2.05
N PRO A 110 31.89 12.54 -1.27
CA PRO A 110 32.68 13.66 -1.73
C PRO A 110 34.16 13.23 -1.80
N ASP A 111 34.79 13.42 -2.96
CA ASP A 111 36.24 13.38 -3.14
C ASP A 111 36.95 14.43 -2.26
#